data_AF-A0A7S2KUY1-F1
#
_entry.id   AF-A0A7S2KUY1-F1
#
_cell.length_a   1.000
_cell.length_b   1.000
_cell.length_c   1.000
_cell.angle_alpha   90.00
_cell.angle_beta   90.00
_cell.angle_gamma   90.00
#
_symmetry.space_group_name_H-M   'P 1'
#
loop_
_entity.id
_entity.type
_entity.pdbx_description
1 polymer ?
#
loop_
_entity_poly.entity_id
_entity_poly.type
_entity_poly.pdbx_seq_one_letter_code
_entity_poly.pdbx_strand_id
1 'polypeptide(L)'
;MAPPPEEQALAAAEGEVPPAAAKESALALAASEPQSQVTEGGPTTYIVTQGVVFLKRSSRPESGKIVRVRKPVGVVLHTTGRQWRGDRGGLWVELLPDGDGGGNGLTGWTLVSGPGFGIEGPALIHLKDKTAAGLMTISVRWLKDPPIFECVLPTVATVDDLAKALAKQTGLNVREIIFTTGLPGKSMKGEQLPVDYTPPKDVLTSDMVLGELKIKDSLNLVYLGHFDEDFIPGSGTDTGIAARG
;
A
#
# COMPACT_ATOMS: atom_id res chain seq x y z
N MET A 1 -30.68 -76.91 -10.68
CA MET A 1 -30.49 -77.70 -9.44
C MET A 1 -29.49 -76.92 -8.59
N ALA A 2 -29.95 -76.41 -7.44
CA ALA A 2 -29.23 -75.46 -6.60
C ALA A 2 -28.01 -76.10 -5.89
N PRO A 3 -26.95 -75.34 -5.56
CA PRO A 3 -25.89 -75.76 -4.65
C PRO A 3 -26.14 -75.19 -3.22
N PRO A 4 -25.39 -75.63 -2.19
CA PRO A 4 -25.84 -76.42 -1.04
C PRO A 4 -26.07 -75.60 0.25
N PRO A 5 -26.61 -76.19 1.34
CA PRO A 5 -26.65 -75.55 2.65
C PRO A 5 -25.47 -75.98 3.56
N GLU A 6 -25.04 -74.98 4.33
CA GLU A 6 -24.53 -74.97 5.72
C GLU A 6 -23.96 -76.25 6.35
N GLU A 7 -22.89 -76.12 7.14
CA GLU A 7 -23.02 -76.05 8.62
C GLU A 7 -21.65 -76.21 9.33
N GLN A 8 -21.25 -75.17 10.08
CA GLN A 8 -20.58 -75.14 11.41
C GLN A 8 -19.24 -75.88 11.64
N ALA A 9 -18.40 -75.58 12.63
CA ALA A 9 -18.16 -74.46 13.56
C ALA A 9 -16.94 -74.87 14.43
N LEU A 10 -16.51 -73.92 15.28
CA LEU A 10 -15.64 -74.02 16.46
C LEU A 10 -14.12 -74.08 16.21
N ALA A 11 -13.37 -73.00 16.50
CA ALA A 11 -12.93 -72.53 17.84
C ALA A 11 -11.67 -73.29 18.30
N ALA A 12 -10.67 -72.74 18.98
CA ALA A 12 -10.24 -71.41 19.36
C ALA A 12 -8.81 -71.60 19.92
N ALA A 13 -7.92 -70.62 19.74
CA ALA A 13 -6.72 -70.35 20.56
C ALA A 13 -5.98 -69.21 19.85
N GLU A 14 -6.26 -67.95 20.17
CA GLU A 14 -5.64 -67.17 21.26
C GLU A 14 -4.13 -66.92 21.06
N GLY A 15 -3.78 -65.62 21.04
CA GLY A 15 -2.46 -65.05 20.76
C GLY A 15 -2.49 -64.32 19.42
N GLU A 16 -2.34 -63.00 19.28
CA GLU A 16 -1.73 -61.97 20.11
C GLU A 16 -2.20 -60.60 19.57
N VAL A 17 -2.34 -59.60 20.43
CA VAL A 17 -2.84 -58.26 20.11
C VAL A 17 -1.76 -57.43 19.35
N PRO A 18 -2.05 -56.81 18.19
CA PRO A 18 -1.22 -55.76 17.56
C PRO A 18 -1.49 -54.41 18.27
N PRO A 19 -0.70 -53.30 18.21
CA PRO A 19 -0.41 -52.56 16.94
C PRO A 19 0.70 -51.46 16.98
N ALA A 20 1.59 -51.28 15.97
CA ALA A 20 2.44 -50.05 16.02
C ALA A 20 3.12 -49.49 14.74
N ALA A 21 2.96 -50.05 13.53
CA ALA A 21 3.92 -49.71 12.46
C ALA A 21 3.37 -49.09 11.17
N ALA A 22 2.12 -48.59 11.13
CA ALA A 22 1.52 -48.16 9.85
C ALA A 22 0.67 -46.87 9.90
N LYS A 23 0.99 -45.92 10.78
CA LYS A 23 0.29 -44.60 10.83
C LYS A 23 1.18 -43.37 10.96
N GLU A 24 2.49 -43.47 10.73
CA GLU A 24 3.41 -42.33 10.90
C GLU A 24 3.89 -41.65 9.60
N SER A 25 3.58 -42.18 8.42
CA SER A 25 4.13 -41.63 7.16
C SER A 25 3.15 -40.88 6.27
N ALA A 26 1.95 -40.54 6.75
CA ALA A 26 0.93 -39.81 5.96
C ALA A 26 0.50 -38.46 6.56
N LEU A 27 1.06 -38.04 7.71
CA LEU A 27 0.75 -36.76 8.37
C LEU A 27 1.95 -35.79 8.47
N ALA A 28 3.00 -35.99 7.67
CA ALA A 28 4.19 -35.15 7.65
C ALA A 28 4.33 -34.26 6.39
N LEU A 29 3.26 -34.10 5.59
CA LEU A 29 3.31 -33.39 4.30
C LEU A 29 2.33 -32.21 4.19
N ALA A 30 1.79 -31.71 5.30
CA ALA A 30 0.88 -30.58 5.32
C ALA A 30 1.19 -29.59 6.47
N ALA A 31 2.39 -29.00 6.43
CA ALA A 31 2.71 -27.70 7.07
C ALA A 31 4.16 -27.29 6.75
N SER A 32 4.51 -27.14 5.48
CA SER A 32 5.66 -26.29 5.12
C SER A 32 5.18 -24.85 5.10
N GLU A 33 5.12 -24.23 6.28
CA GLU A 33 5.16 -22.77 6.38
C GLU A 33 6.36 -22.29 5.56
N PRO A 34 6.25 -21.22 4.75
CA PRO A 34 7.40 -20.71 4.02
C PRO A 34 8.43 -20.24 5.05
N GLN A 35 9.46 -21.07 5.28
CA GLN A 35 10.61 -20.70 6.08
C GLN A 35 11.14 -19.36 5.55
N SER A 36 11.42 -18.46 6.48
CA SER A 36 11.85 -17.08 6.27
C SER A 36 13.18 -17.00 5.52
N GLN A 37 13.15 -17.34 4.23
CA GLN A 37 14.32 -17.35 3.34
C GLN A 37 14.38 -16.05 2.57
N VAL A 38 15.60 -15.55 2.39
CA VAL A 38 15.87 -14.44 1.49
C VAL A 38 15.94 -15.01 0.07
N THR A 39 15.11 -14.48 -0.83
CA THR A 39 15.10 -14.85 -2.24
C THR A 39 15.66 -13.70 -3.08
N GLU A 40 16.42 -14.04 -4.12
CA GLU A 40 16.96 -13.06 -5.07
C GLU A 40 16.12 -13.03 -6.36
N GLY A 41 16.25 -11.96 -7.16
CA GLY A 41 15.52 -11.80 -8.43
C GLY A 41 14.13 -11.16 -8.31
N GLY A 42 13.82 -10.56 -7.16
CA GLY A 42 12.65 -9.73 -6.99
C GLY A 42 12.72 -8.41 -7.77
N PRO A 43 11.60 -7.67 -7.86
CA PRO A 43 11.57 -6.36 -8.50
C PRO A 43 12.60 -5.39 -7.95
N THR A 44 13.15 -4.54 -8.81
CA THR A 44 14.19 -3.57 -8.46
C THR A 44 13.64 -2.19 -8.15
N THR A 45 12.40 -1.88 -8.56
CA THR A 45 11.77 -0.58 -8.35
C THR A 45 10.36 -0.72 -7.79
N TYR A 46 10.10 -0.05 -6.68
CA TYR A 46 8.79 0.01 -6.05
C TYR A 46 8.32 1.45 -5.94
N ILE A 47 7.02 1.66 -5.80
CA ILE A 47 6.42 2.97 -5.55
C ILE A 47 5.65 2.94 -4.22
N VAL A 48 5.82 3.98 -3.42
CA VAL A 48 5.09 4.15 -2.15
C VAL A 48 3.63 4.45 -2.43
N THR A 49 2.71 3.79 -1.73
CA THR A 49 1.26 3.94 -1.95
C THR A 49 0.51 4.52 -0.75
N GLN A 50 1.03 4.36 0.47
CA GLN A 50 0.31 4.67 1.72
C GLN A 50 0.83 5.91 2.48
N GLY A 51 1.79 6.65 1.92
CA GLY A 51 2.38 7.84 2.58
C GLY A 51 3.37 7.49 3.70
N VAL A 52 3.63 6.20 3.88
CA VAL A 52 4.45 5.64 4.93
C VAL A 52 5.20 4.42 4.42
N VAL A 53 6.42 4.24 4.90
CA VAL A 53 7.20 3.02 4.75
C VAL A 53 7.57 2.45 6.12
N PHE A 54 7.66 1.14 6.21
CA PHE A 54 8.11 0.43 7.41
C PHE A 54 9.49 -0.14 7.16
N LEU A 55 10.45 0.26 7.98
CA LEU A 55 11.86 -0.04 7.75
C LEU A 55 12.46 -0.87 8.86
N LYS A 56 13.37 -1.76 8.48
CA LYS A 56 14.37 -2.37 9.37
C LYS A 56 15.74 -1.92 8.89
N ARG A 57 16.43 -1.11 9.69
CA ARG A 57 17.76 -0.56 9.33
C ARG A 57 18.89 -1.59 9.45
N SER A 58 18.61 -2.78 9.96
CA SER A 58 19.56 -3.87 10.01
C SER A 58 19.89 -4.39 8.61
N SER A 59 21.10 -4.90 8.42
CA SER A 59 21.47 -5.66 7.22
C SER A 59 20.75 -7.00 7.15
N ARG A 60 20.47 -7.61 8.31
CA ARG A 60 19.75 -8.87 8.42
C ARG A 60 18.24 -8.64 8.59
N PRO A 61 17.38 -9.21 7.72
CA PRO A 61 15.95 -8.93 7.71
C PRO A 61 15.19 -9.48 8.93
N GLU A 62 15.67 -10.56 9.55
CA GLU A 62 15.11 -11.15 10.77
C GLU A 62 15.36 -10.30 12.01
N SER A 63 16.41 -9.47 11.97
CA SER A 63 16.84 -8.64 13.09
C SER A 63 16.29 -7.21 13.00
N GLY A 64 16.47 -6.44 14.08
CA GLY A 64 16.21 -5.01 14.08
C GLY A 64 14.76 -4.62 14.40
N LYS A 65 14.63 -3.42 14.97
CA LYS A 65 13.32 -2.80 15.25
C LYS A 65 12.71 -2.30 13.93
N ILE A 66 11.42 -2.54 13.78
CA ILE A 66 10.65 -1.92 12.70
C ILE A 66 10.37 -0.46 13.08
N VAL A 67 10.77 0.46 12.20
CA VAL A 67 10.49 1.88 12.34
C VAL A 67 9.53 2.34 11.25
N ARG A 68 8.56 3.17 11.62
CA ARG A 68 7.61 3.79 10.70
C ARG A 68 8.20 5.12 10.24
N VAL A 69 8.35 5.33 8.93
CA VAL A 69 8.90 6.56 8.36
C VAL A 69 7.92 7.11 7.34
N ARG A 70 7.63 8.42 7.44
CA ARG A 70 6.78 9.11 6.45
C ARG A 70 7.53 9.22 5.13
N LYS A 71 6.88 8.84 4.04
CA LYS A 71 7.38 9.02 2.69
C LYS A 71 6.25 9.40 1.76
N PRO A 72 6.40 10.45 0.93
CA PRO A 72 5.36 10.84 0.00
C PRO A 72 4.91 9.67 -0.87
N VAL A 73 3.61 9.62 -1.12
CA VAL A 73 3.02 8.65 -2.04
C VAL A 73 3.55 8.94 -3.44
N GLY A 74 3.83 7.91 -4.23
CA GLY A 74 4.38 8.07 -5.57
C GLY A 74 5.91 8.10 -5.63
N VAL A 75 6.59 8.21 -4.49
CA VAL A 75 8.06 8.11 -4.44
C VAL A 75 8.51 6.74 -4.90
N VAL A 76 9.48 6.72 -5.81
CA VAL A 76 10.10 5.48 -6.30
C VAL A 76 11.24 5.10 -5.36
N LEU A 77 11.21 3.86 -4.88
CA LEU A 77 12.26 3.24 -4.08
C LEU A 77 13.02 2.24 -4.95
N HIS A 78 14.35 2.34 -4.92
CA HIS A 78 15.24 1.39 -5.57
C HIS A 78 15.66 0.30 -4.57
N THR A 79 15.67 -0.94 -5.04
CA THR A 79 15.91 -2.13 -4.21
C THR A 79 16.95 -3.03 -4.87
N THR A 80 17.60 -3.87 -4.08
CA THR A 80 18.62 -4.82 -4.56
C THR A 80 18.00 -6.00 -5.32
N GLY A 81 16.67 -6.14 -5.30
CA GLY A 81 15.95 -7.32 -5.79
C GLY A 81 15.91 -8.46 -4.77
N ARG A 82 16.51 -8.31 -3.59
CA ARG A 82 16.34 -9.28 -2.50
C ARG A 82 14.99 -9.10 -1.83
N GLN A 83 14.33 -10.22 -1.60
CA GLN A 83 13.04 -10.31 -0.93
C GLN A 83 13.16 -11.21 0.29
N TRP A 84 12.40 -10.89 1.32
CA TRP A 84 12.30 -11.72 2.51
C TRP A 84 10.85 -11.78 2.96
N ARG A 85 10.35 -13.00 3.22
CA ARG A 85 9.07 -13.19 3.87
C ARG A 85 9.30 -13.39 5.35
N GLY A 86 8.82 -12.45 6.15
CA GLY A 86 8.95 -12.53 7.61
C GLY A 86 7.96 -13.50 8.23
N ASP A 87 8.22 -13.87 9.48
CA ASP A 87 7.50 -14.92 10.21
C ASP A 87 5.99 -14.66 10.33
N ARG A 88 5.58 -13.39 10.30
CA ARG A 88 4.16 -12.98 10.31
C ARG A 88 3.55 -12.85 8.89
N GLY A 89 4.22 -13.41 7.88
CA GLY A 89 3.77 -13.42 6.49
C GLY A 89 3.98 -12.10 5.72
N GLY A 90 4.63 -11.10 6.31
CA GLY A 90 4.95 -9.84 5.62
C GLY A 90 6.05 -10.01 4.57
N LEU A 91 5.87 -9.45 3.39
CA LEU A 91 6.89 -9.39 2.33
C LEU A 91 7.73 -8.11 2.48
N TRP A 92 9.04 -8.28 2.52
CA TRP A 92 10.02 -7.21 2.64
C TRP A 92 10.99 -7.24 1.47
N VAL A 93 11.55 -6.08 1.15
CA VAL A 93 12.57 -5.91 0.11
C VAL A 93 13.75 -5.11 0.67
N GLU A 94 14.96 -5.46 0.26
CA GLU A 94 16.17 -4.74 0.65
C GLU A 94 16.36 -3.51 -0.26
N LEU A 95 16.52 -2.35 0.37
CA LEU A 95 16.76 -1.08 -0.30
C LEU A 95 18.21 -0.99 -0.78
N LEU A 96 18.42 -0.41 -1.95
CA LEU A 96 19.75 -0.01 -2.37
C LEU A 96 20.25 1.13 -1.46
N PRO A 97 21.52 1.11 -1.03
CA PRO A 97 22.10 2.24 -0.34
C PRO A 97 22.18 3.41 -1.31
N ASP A 98 21.49 4.50 -1.02
CA ASP A 98 21.61 5.69 -1.83
C ASP A 98 22.94 6.40 -1.51
N GLY A 99 23.78 6.59 -2.52
CA GLY A 99 24.92 7.51 -2.46
C GLY A 99 24.44 8.97 -2.46
N ASP A 100 25.23 9.84 -1.83
CA ASP A 100 24.95 11.28 -1.68
C ASP A 100 24.52 11.93 -3.01
N GLY A 101 23.25 12.38 -3.07
CA GLY A 101 22.79 13.31 -4.11
C GLY A 101 21.39 13.08 -4.68
N GLY A 102 20.83 11.87 -4.57
CA GLY A 102 19.48 11.58 -5.07
C GLY A 102 18.65 10.65 -4.17
N GLY A 103 19.18 10.35 -2.99
CA GLY A 103 18.68 9.29 -2.14
C GLY A 103 17.43 9.64 -1.36
N ASN A 104 16.53 8.67 -1.25
CA ASN A 104 15.43 8.72 -0.29
C ASN A 104 15.94 8.67 1.16
N GLY A 105 17.25 8.52 1.41
CA GLY A 105 17.86 8.51 2.74
C GLY A 105 17.43 7.29 3.56
N LEU A 106 16.99 6.23 2.88
CA LEU A 106 16.53 4.99 3.48
C LEU A 106 17.54 3.89 3.21
N THR A 107 17.79 3.05 4.21
CA THR A 107 18.68 1.90 4.09
C THR A 107 18.09 0.71 4.85
N GLY A 108 18.50 -0.50 4.46
CA GLY A 108 18.04 -1.76 5.04
C GLY A 108 16.79 -2.30 4.34
N TRP A 109 15.89 -2.93 5.07
CA TRP A 109 14.71 -3.61 4.53
C TRP A 109 13.45 -2.78 4.69
N THR A 110 12.60 -2.74 3.66
CA THR A 110 11.30 -2.07 3.70
C THR A 110 10.16 -3.05 3.42
N LEU A 111 9.02 -2.85 4.09
CA LEU A 111 7.82 -3.67 3.89
C LEU A 111 7.17 -3.34 2.55
N VAL A 112 6.84 -4.36 1.77
CA VAL A 112 5.99 -4.28 0.58
C VAL A 112 4.52 -4.44 0.96
N SER A 113 4.19 -5.53 1.66
CA SER A 113 2.83 -5.82 2.13
C SER A 113 2.87 -6.81 3.29
N GLY A 114 1.85 -6.79 4.14
CA GLY A 114 1.74 -7.75 5.24
C GLY A 114 0.71 -7.36 6.29
N PRO A 115 0.25 -8.32 7.11
CA PRO A 115 -0.70 -8.06 8.18
C PRO A 115 -0.06 -7.31 9.35
N GLY A 116 -0.87 -6.61 10.14
CA GLY A 116 -0.46 -6.03 11.43
C GLY A 116 0.24 -4.66 11.38
N PHE A 117 0.19 -3.96 10.24
CA PHE A 117 0.81 -2.64 10.06
C PHE A 117 -0.18 -1.47 10.05
N GLY A 118 -1.48 -1.74 10.14
CA GLY A 118 -2.53 -0.71 10.18
C GLY A 118 -2.64 0.13 8.90
N ILE A 119 -2.32 -0.46 7.75
CA ILE A 119 -2.44 0.17 6.43
C ILE A 119 -3.50 -0.54 5.58
N GLU A 120 -4.20 0.22 4.75
CA GLU A 120 -5.25 -0.26 3.85
C GLU A 120 -4.59 -0.71 2.53
N GLY A 121 -4.02 -1.93 2.51
CA GLY A 121 -3.40 -2.54 1.34
C GLY A 121 -1.87 -2.61 1.39
N PRO A 122 -1.19 -2.85 0.25
CA PRO A 122 0.26 -2.91 0.20
C PRO A 122 0.86 -1.53 0.49
N ALA A 123 1.97 -1.48 1.23
CA ALA A 123 2.75 -0.25 1.44
C ALA A 123 3.48 0.19 0.18
N LEU A 124 3.90 -0.80 -0.63
CA LEU A 124 4.61 -0.62 -1.88
C LEU A 124 4.02 -1.50 -2.97
N ILE A 125 4.00 -1.00 -4.20
CA ILE A 125 3.71 -1.80 -5.39
C ILE A 125 4.89 -1.75 -6.34
N HIS A 126 5.13 -2.81 -7.10
CA HIS A 126 6.15 -2.82 -8.12
C HIS A 126 5.79 -1.82 -9.23
N LEU A 127 6.77 -1.03 -9.66
CA LEU A 127 6.52 0.08 -10.58
C LEU A 127 5.90 -0.36 -11.91
N LYS A 128 6.30 -1.52 -12.44
CA LYS A 128 5.72 -2.06 -13.69
C LYS A 128 4.25 -2.46 -13.54
N ASP A 129 3.86 -2.85 -12.34
CA ASP A 129 2.51 -3.30 -12.04
C ASP A 129 1.58 -2.12 -11.75
N LYS A 130 2.10 -0.89 -11.58
CA LYS A 130 1.30 0.32 -11.32
C LYS A 130 0.19 0.51 -12.37
N THR A 131 0.55 0.45 -13.65
CA THR A 131 -0.41 0.62 -14.75
C THR A 131 -1.34 -0.59 -14.88
N ALA A 132 -0.80 -1.80 -14.74
CA ALA A 132 -1.59 -3.04 -14.82
C ALA A 132 -2.60 -3.15 -13.67
N ALA A 133 -2.25 -2.65 -12.49
CA ALA A 133 -3.14 -2.53 -11.34
C ALA A 133 -4.17 -1.39 -11.48
N GLY A 134 -4.12 -0.64 -12.59
CA GLY A 134 -5.00 0.50 -12.82
C GLY A 134 -4.83 1.56 -11.74
N LEU A 135 -3.60 1.87 -11.31
CA LEU A 135 -3.32 2.85 -10.28
C LEU A 135 -2.66 4.10 -10.88
N MET A 136 -3.07 5.28 -10.40
CA MET A 136 -2.47 6.56 -10.75
C MET A 136 -2.03 7.31 -9.49
N THR A 137 -1.04 8.19 -9.64
CA THR A 137 -0.61 9.10 -8.58
C THR A 137 -1.22 10.47 -8.86
N ILE A 138 -1.84 11.08 -7.87
CA ILE A 138 -2.41 12.42 -7.95
C ILE A 138 -1.76 13.29 -6.89
N SER A 139 -1.27 14.45 -7.32
CA SER A 139 -0.83 15.52 -6.45
C SER A 139 -1.86 16.65 -6.47
N VAL A 140 -2.15 17.21 -5.31
CA VAL A 140 -3.06 18.34 -5.12
C VAL A 140 -2.27 19.50 -4.55
N ARG A 141 -2.36 20.66 -5.19
CA ARG A 141 -1.71 21.90 -4.77
C ARG A 141 -2.72 22.99 -4.45
N TRP A 142 -2.39 23.82 -3.48
CA TRP A 142 -3.19 25.01 -3.14
C TRP A 142 -2.39 26.28 -3.41
N LEU A 143 -2.39 26.72 -4.68
CA LEU A 143 -1.74 27.95 -5.19
C LEU A 143 -0.28 28.21 -4.72
N LYS A 144 0.35 27.22 -4.11
CA LYS A 144 1.68 27.22 -3.50
C LYS A 144 2.34 25.90 -3.85
N ASP A 145 3.66 25.94 -3.97
CA ASP A 145 4.51 24.76 -4.02
C ASP A 145 5.23 24.65 -2.66
N PRO A 146 5.45 23.44 -2.13
CA PRO A 146 5.12 22.12 -2.70
C PRO A 146 3.62 21.75 -2.61
N PRO A 147 3.16 20.70 -3.32
CA PRO A 147 1.81 20.16 -3.18
C PRO A 147 1.46 19.89 -1.71
N ILE A 148 0.19 20.13 -1.34
CA ILE A 148 -0.30 19.97 0.03
C ILE A 148 -0.75 18.54 0.31
N PHE A 149 -0.95 17.73 -0.74
CA PHE A 149 -1.43 16.36 -0.64
C PHE A 149 -1.03 15.54 -1.86
N GLU A 150 -0.65 14.29 -1.64
CA GLU A 150 -0.33 13.32 -2.68
C GLU A 150 -0.92 11.96 -2.31
N CYS A 151 -1.53 11.29 -3.28
CA CYS A 151 -2.10 9.96 -3.08
C CYS A 151 -1.98 9.08 -4.32
N VAL A 152 -2.19 7.77 -4.12
CA VAL A 152 -2.33 6.80 -5.19
C VAL A 152 -3.76 6.29 -5.12
N LEU A 153 -4.47 6.39 -6.24
CA LEU A 153 -5.85 5.97 -6.37
C LEU A 153 -6.01 5.08 -7.60
N PRO A 154 -7.02 4.20 -7.63
CA PRO A 154 -7.45 3.54 -8.84
C PRO A 154 -7.80 4.54 -9.95
N THR A 155 -7.52 4.22 -11.20
CA THR A 155 -7.91 5.02 -12.37
C THR A 155 -9.42 5.12 -12.51
N VAL A 156 -10.16 4.16 -11.94
CA VAL A 156 -11.63 4.16 -11.87
C VAL A 156 -12.18 5.00 -10.71
N ALA A 157 -11.32 5.50 -9.81
CA ALA A 157 -11.76 6.33 -8.69
C ALA A 157 -12.31 7.67 -9.19
N THR A 158 -13.27 8.20 -8.45
CA THR A 158 -13.95 9.45 -8.77
C THR A 158 -13.27 10.66 -8.11
N VAL A 159 -13.62 11.86 -8.55
CA VAL A 159 -13.23 13.11 -7.90
C VAL A 159 -13.72 13.17 -6.45
N ASP A 160 -14.90 12.59 -6.15
CA ASP A 160 -15.41 12.46 -4.77
C ASP A 160 -14.51 11.57 -3.90
N ASP A 161 -14.00 10.46 -4.44
CA ASP A 161 -13.07 9.59 -3.72
C ASP A 161 -11.76 10.32 -3.40
N LEU A 162 -11.26 11.14 -4.32
CA LEU A 162 -10.10 12.01 -4.10
C LEU A 162 -10.39 13.06 -3.02
N ALA A 163 -11.57 13.70 -3.03
CA ALA A 163 -11.96 14.70 -2.03
C ALA A 163 -12.02 14.08 -0.62
N LYS A 164 -12.59 12.88 -0.49
CA LYS A 164 -12.61 12.13 0.77
C LYS A 164 -11.21 11.75 1.24
N ALA A 165 -10.34 11.31 0.32
CA ALA A 165 -8.96 10.95 0.65
C ALA A 165 -8.17 12.18 1.15
N LEU A 166 -8.35 13.32 0.48
CA LEU A 166 -7.77 14.60 0.89
C LEU A 166 -8.26 15.01 2.28
N ALA A 167 -9.58 15.09 2.47
CA ALA A 167 -10.21 15.45 3.75
C ALA A 167 -9.77 14.55 4.91
N LYS A 168 -9.69 13.22 4.69
CA LYS A 168 -9.23 12.25 5.70
C LYS A 168 -7.80 12.56 6.20
N GLN A 169 -6.94 13.12 5.35
CA GLN A 169 -5.54 13.40 5.68
C GLN A 169 -5.24 14.86 6.05
N THR A 170 -6.11 15.80 5.67
CA THR A 170 -5.87 17.23 5.90
C THR A 170 -6.87 17.85 6.86
N GLY A 171 -7.96 17.16 7.21
CA GLY A 171 -9.02 17.72 8.05
C GLY A 171 -10.00 18.65 7.31
N LEU A 172 -9.73 18.97 6.04
CA LEU A 172 -10.58 19.83 5.23
C LEU A 172 -11.98 19.25 5.05
N ASN A 173 -12.98 20.11 4.96
CA ASN A 173 -14.36 19.70 4.74
C ASN A 173 -14.58 19.28 3.27
N VAL A 174 -15.01 18.03 3.05
CA VAL A 174 -15.26 17.45 1.72
C VAL A 174 -16.18 18.33 0.87
N ARG A 175 -17.21 18.94 1.47
CA ARG A 175 -18.20 19.75 0.73
C ARG A 175 -17.66 21.10 0.26
N GLU A 176 -16.51 21.51 0.76
CA GLU A 176 -15.88 22.79 0.46
C GLU A 176 -14.65 22.61 -0.43
N ILE A 177 -14.37 21.39 -0.87
CA ILE A 177 -13.27 21.03 -1.78
C ILE A 177 -13.77 21.08 -3.22
N ILE A 178 -13.11 21.90 -4.04
CA ILE A 178 -13.27 21.92 -5.50
C ILE A 178 -11.90 21.67 -6.14
N PHE A 179 -11.86 20.81 -7.15
CA PHE A 179 -10.65 20.55 -7.92
C PHE A 179 -10.72 21.17 -9.31
N THR A 180 -9.59 21.69 -9.78
CA THR A 180 -9.48 22.24 -11.13
C THR A 180 -8.22 21.75 -11.85
N THR A 181 -8.33 21.51 -13.16
CA THR A 181 -7.18 21.15 -14.03
C THR A 181 -6.38 22.37 -14.48
N GLY A 182 -7.03 23.52 -14.54
CA GLY A 182 -6.46 24.79 -14.96
C GLY A 182 -6.34 25.79 -13.82
N LEU A 183 -5.40 26.73 -13.97
CA LEU A 183 -5.37 27.94 -13.16
C LEU A 183 -6.44 28.93 -13.65
N PRO A 184 -6.82 29.92 -12.83
CA PRO A 184 -7.72 30.98 -13.27
C PRO A 184 -7.23 31.72 -14.53
N GLY A 185 -8.08 32.54 -15.14
CA GLY A 185 -7.65 33.46 -16.20
C GLY A 185 -6.55 34.43 -15.74
N LYS A 186 -5.90 35.12 -16.68
CA LYS A 186 -4.99 36.24 -16.39
C LYS A 186 -5.63 37.57 -16.79
N SER A 187 -5.34 38.63 -16.04
CA SER A 187 -5.74 39.99 -16.37
C SER A 187 -4.98 40.49 -17.61
N MET A 188 -5.42 41.62 -18.19
CA MET A 188 -4.70 42.27 -19.29
C MET A 188 -3.26 42.68 -18.93
N LYS A 189 -2.94 42.79 -17.64
CA LYS A 189 -1.60 43.08 -17.12
C LYS A 189 -0.76 41.82 -16.90
N GLY A 190 -1.30 40.63 -17.17
CA GLY A 190 -0.64 39.34 -16.99
C GLY A 190 -0.72 38.77 -15.57
N GLU A 191 -1.40 39.45 -14.65
CA GLU A 191 -1.61 39.01 -13.27
C GLU A 191 -2.66 37.89 -13.21
N GLN A 192 -2.48 36.94 -12.30
CA GLN A 192 -3.40 35.83 -12.12
C GLN A 192 -4.72 36.32 -11.49
N LEU A 193 -5.87 36.01 -12.11
CA LEU A 193 -7.18 36.39 -11.57
C LEU A 193 -7.57 35.49 -10.38
N PRO A 194 -8.55 35.94 -9.56
CA PRO A 194 -9.14 35.12 -8.50
C PRO A 194 -9.71 33.79 -9.01
N VAL A 195 -9.89 32.84 -8.09
CA VAL A 195 -10.37 31.47 -8.38
C VAL A 195 -11.71 31.42 -9.10
N ASP A 196 -12.57 32.41 -8.89
CA ASP A 196 -13.88 32.54 -9.55
C ASP A 196 -13.78 32.71 -11.08
N TYR A 197 -12.61 33.10 -11.58
CA TYR A 197 -12.31 33.22 -13.01
C TYR A 197 -11.71 31.95 -13.61
N THR A 198 -11.83 30.81 -12.91
CA THR A 198 -11.46 29.51 -13.48
C THR A 198 -12.46 29.12 -14.56
N PRO A 199 -12.02 28.76 -15.79
CA PRO A 199 -12.93 28.36 -16.84
C PRO A 199 -13.79 27.17 -16.42
N PRO A 200 -15.12 27.15 -16.70
CA PRO A 200 -16.00 26.06 -16.27
C PRO A 200 -15.56 24.68 -16.75
N LYS A 201 -14.92 24.60 -17.92
CA LYS A 201 -14.35 23.36 -18.48
C LYS A 201 -13.21 22.75 -17.65
N ASP A 202 -12.57 23.57 -16.82
CA ASP A 202 -11.44 23.17 -15.98
C ASP A 202 -11.89 22.82 -14.56
N VAL A 203 -13.16 23.04 -14.21
CA VAL A 203 -13.76 22.68 -12.92
C VAL A 203 -14.24 21.23 -12.98
N LEU A 204 -13.79 20.41 -12.02
CA LEU A 204 -14.12 19.00 -11.97
C LEU A 204 -15.37 18.75 -11.12
N THR A 205 -16.27 17.88 -11.60
CA THR A 205 -17.45 17.45 -10.84
C THR A 205 -17.17 16.15 -10.09
N SER A 206 -17.91 15.91 -9.01
CA SER A 206 -17.68 14.81 -8.06
C SER A 206 -17.76 13.41 -8.69
N ASP A 207 -18.57 13.25 -9.73
CA ASP A 207 -18.83 12.00 -10.45
C ASP A 207 -17.81 11.69 -11.56
N MET A 208 -16.94 12.64 -11.91
CA MET A 208 -15.91 12.41 -12.93
C MET A 208 -14.91 11.34 -12.49
N VAL A 209 -14.56 10.46 -13.42
CA VAL A 209 -13.57 9.40 -13.22
C VAL A 209 -12.17 9.94 -13.50
N LEU A 210 -11.27 9.81 -12.52
CA LEU A 210 -9.92 10.41 -12.55
C LEU A 210 -9.07 9.89 -13.71
N GLY A 211 -9.22 8.62 -14.10
CA GLY A 211 -8.52 8.00 -15.23
C GLY A 211 -8.86 8.58 -16.60
N GLU A 212 -10.04 9.18 -16.75
CA GLU A 212 -10.48 9.81 -17.99
C GLU A 212 -10.01 11.27 -18.07
N LEU A 213 -9.67 11.85 -16.92
CA LEU A 213 -9.12 13.19 -16.82
C LEU A 213 -7.66 13.14 -17.31
N LYS A 214 -7.33 13.96 -18.31
CA LYS A 214 -5.95 14.12 -18.82
C LYS A 214 -5.12 14.98 -17.87
N ILE A 215 -5.01 14.55 -16.61
CA ILE A 215 -4.25 15.23 -15.55
C ILE A 215 -2.77 15.16 -15.94
N LYS A 216 -2.13 16.31 -16.14
CA LYS A 216 -0.72 16.38 -16.56
C LYS A 216 0.24 16.19 -15.39
N ASP A 217 0.11 17.03 -14.37
CA ASP A 217 1.07 17.09 -13.27
C ASP A 217 0.38 17.08 -11.89
N SER A 218 -0.56 18.00 -11.68
CA SER A 218 -1.25 18.21 -10.42
C SER A 218 -2.65 18.77 -10.64
N LEU A 219 -3.53 18.59 -9.66
CA LEU A 219 -4.81 19.28 -9.58
C LEU A 219 -4.69 20.47 -8.63
N ASN A 220 -5.37 21.57 -8.96
CA ASN A 220 -5.45 22.72 -8.06
C ASN A 220 -6.65 22.52 -7.12
N LEU A 221 -6.42 22.79 -5.84
CA LEU A 221 -7.48 22.90 -4.83
C LEU A 221 -8.01 24.33 -4.81
N VAL A 222 -9.32 24.46 -4.96
CA VAL A 222 -10.09 25.65 -4.57
C VAL A 222 -10.90 25.26 -3.34
N TYR A 223 -10.62 25.88 -2.20
CA TYR A 223 -11.30 25.60 -0.95
C TYR A 223 -12.22 26.76 -0.59
N LEU A 224 -13.49 26.47 -0.32
CA LEU A 224 -14.51 27.48 -0.01
C LEU A 224 -14.65 27.81 1.48
N GLY A 225 -14.08 26.98 2.35
CA GLY A 225 -14.09 27.16 3.81
C GLY A 225 -12.93 28.00 4.33
N HIS A 226 -12.69 27.90 5.64
CA HIS A 226 -11.61 28.62 6.32
C HIS A 226 -10.34 27.76 6.35
N PHE A 227 -9.56 27.80 5.27
CA PHE A 227 -8.41 26.91 5.10
C PHE A 227 -7.46 26.91 6.32
N ASP A 228 -7.11 28.07 6.86
CA ASP A 228 -6.16 28.17 7.99
C ASP A 228 -6.72 27.59 9.30
N GLU A 229 -8.03 27.44 9.43
CA GLU A 229 -8.71 26.85 10.59
C GLU A 229 -8.94 25.35 10.39
N ASP A 230 -9.31 24.94 9.17
CA ASP A 230 -9.69 23.57 8.85
C ASP A 230 -8.49 22.69 8.50
N PHE A 231 -7.40 23.27 7.99
CA PHE A 231 -6.24 22.53 7.52
C PHE A 231 -5.36 22.08 8.68
N ILE A 232 -5.21 20.77 8.81
CA ILE A 232 -4.33 20.14 9.78
C ILE A 232 -3.07 19.63 9.07
N PRO A 233 -1.94 20.36 9.16
CA PRO A 233 -0.71 19.96 8.51
C PRO A 233 -0.20 18.62 9.06
N GLY A 234 0.02 17.66 8.17
CA GLY A 234 0.69 16.40 8.51
C GLY A 234 -0.11 15.43 9.38
N SER A 235 -1.45 15.49 9.38
CA SER A 235 -2.33 14.60 10.16
C SER A 235 -2.52 13.18 9.61
N GLY A 236 -1.68 12.75 8.67
CA GLY A 236 -1.44 11.34 8.35
C GLY A 236 -0.79 10.58 9.52
N THR A 237 -1.57 10.37 10.59
CA THR A 237 -1.32 9.61 11.83
C THR A 237 0.02 9.89 12.52
N ASP A 238 0.02 10.92 13.35
CA ASP A 238 0.82 10.94 14.56
C ASP A 238 0.15 9.98 15.57
N THR A 239 0.53 8.72 15.54
CA THR A 239 0.44 7.86 16.71
C THR A 239 1.85 7.41 17.01
N GLY A 240 2.55 8.22 17.81
CA GLY A 240 3.63 7.73 18.64
C GLY A 240 3.13 6.51 19.41
N ILE A 241 3.45 5.32 18.91
CA ILE A 241 3.47 4.13 19.75
C ILE A 241 4.70 4.31 20.63
N ALA A 242 4.52 5.03 21.73
CA ALA A 242 5.25 4.77 22.95
C ALA A 242 4.95 3.31 23.31
N ALA A 243 5.82 2.40 22.87
CA ALA A 243 5.85 1.06 23.41
C ALA A 243 6.30 1.19 24.87
N ARG A 244 5.33 1.15 25.78
CA ARG A 244 5.54 0.67 27.14
C ARG A 244 6.03 -0.78 27.05
N GLY A 245 7.10 -1.07 27.76
CA GLY A 245 7.78 -2.36 27.84
C GLY A 245 9.25 -2.14 28.13
#